data_AF-A1RW16-F1
#
_entry.id   AF-A1RW16-F1
#
_cell.length_a   1.000
_cell.length_b   1.000
_cell.length_c   1.000
_cell.angle_alpha   90.00
_cell.angle_beta   90.00
_cell.angle_gamma   90.00
#
_symmetry.space_group_name_H-M   'P 1'
#
loop_
_entity.id
_entity.type
_entity.pdbx_description
1 polymer ?
#
loop_
_entity_poly.entity_id
_entity_poly.type
_entity_poly.pdbx_seq_one_letter_code
_entity_poly.pdbx_strand_id
1 'polypeptide(L)'
;MDRVFEALAHPIRRKILKLLEERPRSYSELMEELGVDSPTLAFHIKKLGGLVEKNERGFYILTEAGRRALSVVKQLETEAAQSLDIKELELSDRVFLKVGRDLLELAKREGKKVRIFDTAVVEFEKDIPPELFYEVVEEIRDVGVVKTPKHLRPYVETRVRDVGIVTERSLLSTLLKLVVEVLALGGVKSGVRRRRELVEVYRGPLSHGGRVEVEVAGGRVKIFGGPNQVVARCEDARDFEVGDGRISAEGCEVEMALLEVKSLSLDVAGGDVEISLSLSNLKADVSGGVVKADLALAGGDVEIDLSGGVFTGRLKYSVFEGAASLKLDLAGGAARLKLDLPPEVGLFVATESEGGVVRTPKPRPGGRGVLQTYIKAAGGIVDIALD
;
A
#
# COMPACT_ATOMS: atom_id res chain seq x y z
N MET A 1 9.78 -25.95 11.74
CA MET A 1 10.80 -25.27 10.91
C MET A 1 10.36 -23.85 10.53
N ASP A 2 9.23 -23.40 11.07
CA ASP A 2 8.40 -22.31 10.55
C ASP A 2 8.86 -20.90 10.94
N ARG A 3 9.43 -20.74 12.14
CA ARG A 3 9.93 -19.44 12.62
C ARG A 3 11.07 -18.86 11.80
N VAL A 4 11.87 -19.72 11.14
CA VAL A 4 12.99 -19.27 10.30
C VAL A 4 12.48 -18.69 8.99
N PHE A 5 11.51 -19.35 8.34
CA PHE A 5 10.92 -18.84 7.10
C PHE A 5 10.13 -17.55 7.32
N GLU A 6 9.36 -17.47 8.42
CA GLU A 6 8.65 -16.27 8.84
C GLU A 6 9.62 -15.09 9.09
N ALA A 7 10.72 -15.33 9.81
CA ALA A 7 11.75 -14.33 10.03
C ALA A 7 12.41 -13.85 8.73
N LEU A 8 12.49 -14.70 7.70
CA LEU A 8 13.11 -14.38 6.41
C LEU A 8 12.14 -13.81 5.35
N ALA A 9 10.82 -13.86 5.58
CA ALA A 9 9.81 -13.41 4.62
C ALA A 9 9.85 -11.89 4.34
N HIS A 10 10.32 -11.09 5.31
CA HIS A 10 10.33 -9.64 5.19
C HIS A 10 11.68 -9.07 4.68
N PRO A 11 11.67 -8.13 3.72
CA PRO A 11 12.89 -7.57 3.13
C PRO A 11 13.80 -6.89 4.15
N ILE A 12 13.23 -6.16 5.12
CA ILE A 12 14.03 -5.49 6.18
C ILE A 12 14.74 -6.53 7.07
N ARG A 13 14.10 -7.67 7.36
CA ARG A 13 14.72 -8.74 8.16
C ARG A 13 15.84 -9.44 7.40
N ARG A 14 15.67 -9.71 6.10
CA ARG A 14 16.76 -10.18 5.24
C ARG A 14 17.92 -9.19 5.18
N LYS A 15 17.61 -7.89 5.08
CA LYS A 15 18.61 -6.82 5.07
C LYS A 15 19.37 -6.76 6.40
N ILE A 16 18.69 -6.84 7.55
CA ILE A 16 19.33 -6.96 8.86
C ILE A 16 20.33 -8.11 8.88
N LEU A 17 19.92 -9.31 8.43
CA LEU A 17 20.82 -10.47 8.44
C LEU A 17 22.04 -10.27 7.53
N LYS A 18 21.86 -9.70 6.33
CA LYS A 18 22.97 -9.36 5.40
C LYS A 18 23.94 -8.35 6.02
N LEU A 19 23.43 -7.29 6.65
CA LEU A 19 24.26 -6.32 7.36
C LEU A 19 25.02 -7.01 8.51
N LEU A 20 24.35 -7.82 9.33
CA LEU A 20 25.02 -8.49 10.46
C LEU A 20 26.01 -9.59 10.05
N GLU A 21 25.96 -10.07 8.81
CA GLU A 21 26.96 -10.97 8.23
C GLU A 21 28.26 -10.24 7.89
N GLU A 22 28.20 -9.00 7.43
CA GLU A 22 29.38 -8.20 7.10
C GLU A 22 30.19 -7.86 8.36
N ARG A 23 29.51 -7.40 9.41
CA ARG A 23 30.10 -7.09 10.72
C ARG A 23 29.03 -6.94 11.80
N PRO A 24 29.39 -7.12 13.08
CA PRO A 24 28.55 -6.70 14.20
C PRO A 24 28.18 -5.21 14.11
N ARG A 25 26.92 -4.89 14.44
CA ARG A 25 26.39 -3.51 14.40
C ARG A 25 25.57 -3.18 15.65
N SER A 26 25.63 -1.93 16.06
CA SER A 26 24.81 -1.39 17.14
C SER A 26 23.36 -1.18 16.69
N TYR A 27 22.48 -0.95 17.65
CA TYR A 27 21.07 -0.67 17.36
C TYR A 27 20.91 0.60 16.50
N SER A 28 21.68 1.65 16.80
CA SER A 28 21.62 2.92 16.08
C SER A 28 22.13 2.81 14.64
N GLU A 29 23.23 2.07 14.42
CA GLU A 29 23.74 1.80 13.07
C GLU A 29 22.71 1.03 12.23
N LEU A 30 22.01 0.05 12.85
CA LEU A 30 20.94 -0.67 12.15
C LEU A 30 19.77 0.25 11.80
N MET A 31 19.35 1.16 12.68
CA MET A 31 18.28 2.13 12.34
C MET A 31 18.67 3.00 11.16
N GLU A 32 19.90 3.53 11.17
CA GLU A 32 20.42 4.42 10.13
C GLU A 32 20.55 3.70 8.77
N GLU A 33 21.17 2.52 8.73
CA GLU A 33 21.39 1.78 7.48
C GLU A 33 20.09 1.18 6.88
N LEU A 34 19.08 0.98 7.73
CA LEU A 34 17.77 0.48 7.30
C LEU A 34 16.76 1.59 7.02
N GLY A 35 16.99 2.81 7.52
CA GLY A 35 16.06 3.94 7.39
C GLY A 35 14.76 3.74 8.17
N VAL A 36 14.82 3.09 9.33
CA VAL A 36 13.64 2.79 10.17
C VAL A 36 13.74 3.41 11.55
N ASP A 37 12.60 3.67 12.18
CA ASP A 37 12.55 4.19 13.53
C ASP A 37 12.81 3.11 14.60
N SER A 38 12.98 3.55 15.84
CA SER A 38 13.31 2.68 16.97
C SER A 38 12.23 1.62 17.26
N PRO A 39 10.91 1.95 17.30
CA PRO A 39 9.86 0.94 17.46
C PRO A 39 9.87 -0.12 16.34
N THR A 40 10.02 0.30 15.08
CA THR A 40 10.05 -0.59 13.91
C THR A 40 11.25 -1.54 13.96
N LEU A 41 12.44 -1.04 14.30
CA LEU A 41 13.62 -1.90 14.45
C LEU A 41 13.45 -2.90 15.60
N ALA A 42 12.88 -2.47 16.74
CA ALA A 42 12.66 -3.33 17.90
C ALA A 42 11.75 -4.51 17.53
N PHE A 43 10.70 -4.21 16.76
CA PHE A 43 9.78 -5.21 16.24
C PHE A 43 10.48 -6.22 15.32
N HIS A 44 11.25 -5.75 14.34
CA HIS A 44 11.97 -6.65 13.42
C HIS A 44 13.03 -7.51 14.11
N ILE A 45 13.78 -6.95 15.06
CA ILE A 45 14.74 -7.70 15.88
C ILE A 45 14.03 -8.77 16.72
N LYS A 46 12.87 -8.43 17.30
CA LYS A 46 12.06 -9.39 18.06
C LYS A 46 11.55 -10.55 17.17
N LYS A 47 11.06 -10.25 15.96
CA LYS A 47 10.58 -11.25 14.99
C LYS A 47 11.71 -12.07 14.35
N LEU A 48 12.92 -11.52 14.24
CA LEU A 48 14.12 -12.29 13.86
C LEU A 48 14.47 -13.36 14.89
N GLY A 49 14.03 -13.20 16.15
CA GLY A 49 14.16 -14.20 17.20
C GLY A 49 15.60 -14.70 17.35
N GLY A 50 15.77 -16.00 17.61
CA GLY A 50 17.09 -16.64 17.81
C GLY A 50 18.01 -16.67 16.57
N LEU A 51 17.71 -15.94 15.49
CA LEU A 51 18.62 -15.73 14.36
C LEU A 51 19.63 -14.62 14.63
N VAL A 52 19.30 -13.68 15.53
CA VAL A 52 20.18 -12.59 15.94
C VAL A 52 20.29 -12.55 17.45
N GLU A 53 21.45 -12.16 17.97
CA GLU A 53 21.66 -11.97 19.40
C GLU A 53 22.51 -10.74 19.67
N LYS A 54 22.45 -10.22 20.90
CA LYS A 54 23.25 -9.09 21.34
C LYS A 54 24.44 -9.60 22.14
N ASN A 55 25.65 -9.28 21.70
CA ASN A 55 26.87 -9.69 22.40
C ASN A 55 27.11 -8.86 23.67
N GLU A 56 28.12 -9.26 24.46
CA GLU A 56 28.49 -8.60 25.72
C GLU A 56 28.87 -7.12 25.56
N ARG A 57 29.27 -6.70 24.35
CA ARG A 57 29.63 -5.32 24.01
C ARG A 57 28.44 -4.50 23.51
N GLY A 58 27.25 -5.09 23.45
CA GLY A 58 26.01 -4.42 23.05
C GLY A 58 25.75 -4.36 21.54
N PHE A 59 26.53 -5.08 20.72
CA PHE A 59 26.33 -5.18 19.27
C PHE A 59 25.48 -6.39 18.92
N TYR A 60 24.65 -6.27 17.90
CA TYR A 60 23.94 -7.39 17.31
C TYR A 60 24.87 -8.20 16.42
N ILE A 61 24.72 -9.52 16.48
CA ILE A 61 25.47 -10.51 15.69
C ILE A 61 24.53 -11.63 15.21
N LEU A 62 24.93 -12.30 14.12
CA LEU A 62 24.25 -13.52 13.66
C LEU A 62 24.59 -14.70 14.57
N THR A 63 23.55 -15.42 15.01
CA THR A 63 23.71 -16.74 15.61
C THR A 63 24.06 -17.78 14.54
N GLU A 64 24.46 -18.97 14.96
CA GLU A 64 24.65 -20.11 14.05
C GLU A 64 23.39 -20.43 13.23
N ALA A 65 22.21 -20.26 13.83
CA ALA A 65 20.94 -20.42 13.13
C ALA A 65 20.72 -19.29 12.11
N GLY A 66 21.06 -18.04 12.46
CA GLY A 66 21.01 -16.88 11.57
C GLY A 66 21.88 -17.03 10.32
N ARG A 67 23.10 -17.54 10.47
CA ARG A 67 24.01 -17.77 9.32
C ARG A 67 23.49 -18.82 8.36
N ARG A 68 22.97 -19.95 8.87
CA ARG A 68 22.35 -20.99 8.04
C ARG A 68 21.08 -20.51 7.36
N ALA A 69 20.28 -19.70 8.04
CA ALA A 69 19.09 -19.08 7.47
C ALA A 69 19.46 -18.16 6.29
N LEU A 70 20.49 -17.33 6.45
CA LEU A 70 20.96 -16.40 5.43
C LEU A 70 21.58 -17.11 4.21
N SER A 71 22.29 -18.23 4.39
CA SER A 71 22.85 -18.98 3.26
C SER A 71 21.77 -19.54 2.32
N VAL A 72 20.63 -19.98 2.87
CA VAL A 72 19.48 -20.43 2.08
C VAL A 72 18.87 -19.28 1.28
N VAL A 73 18.74 -18.10 1.89
CA VAL A 73 18.26 -16.89 1.17
C VAL A 73 19.17 -16.55 0.00
N LYS A 74 20.49 -16.56 0.20
CA LYS A 74 21.44 -16.26 -0.87
C LYS A 74 21.40 -17.28 -2.01
N GLN A 75 21.21 -18.57 -1.70
CA GLN A 75 21.05 -19.61 -2.72
C GLN A 75 19.79 -19.38 -3.55
N LEU A 76 18.65 -19.08 -2.90
CA LEU A 76 17.41 -18.77 -3.60
C LEU A 76 17.49 -17.47 -4.44
N GLU A 77 18.16 -16.44 -3.94
CA GLU A 77 18.42 -15.20 -4.69
C GLU A 77 19.36 -15.44 -5.89
N THR A 78 20.33 -16.36 -5.75
CA THR A 78 21.25 -16.74 -6.83
C THR A 78 20.57 -17.63 -7.87
N GLU A 79 19.70 -18.55 -7.45
CA GLU A 79 18.87 -19.37 -8.34
C GLU A 79 17.82 -18.52 -9.07
N ALA A 80 17.23 -17.53 -8.40
CA ALA A 80 16.39 -16.52 -9.05
C ALA A 80 17.19 -15.71 -10.09
N ALA A 81 18.43 -15.32 -9.78
CA ALA A 81 19.32 -14.63 -10.71
C ALA A 81 19.82 -15.51 -11.87
N GLN A 82 19.96 -16.83 -11.68
CA GLN A 82 20.38 -17.79 -12.70
C GLN A 82 19.21 -18.34 -13.53
N SER A 83 17.97 -18.19 -13.05
CA SER A 83 16.74 -18.49 -13.81
C SER A 83 16.34 -17.38 -14.81
N LEU A 84 17.08 -16.26 -14.85
CA LEU A 84 16.87 -15.13 -15.75
C LEU A 84 17.62 -15.27 -17.09
N ASP A 85 17.50 -16.42 -17.74
CA ASP A 85 17.76 -16.55 -19.17
C ASP A 85 16.42 -16.74 -19.89
N ILE A 86 15.62 -15.67 -19.97
CA ILE A 86 14.37 -15.65 -20.75
C ILE A 86 14.28 -14.35 -21.54
N LYS A 87 13.96 -14.51 -22.83
CA LYS A 87 13.86 -13.54 -23.93
C LYS A 87 12.75 -12.48 -23.76
N GLU A 88 12.42 -12.09 -22.54
CA GLU A 88 11.23 -11.31 -22.22
C GLU A 88 11.58 -10.03 -21.44
N LEU A 89 10.92 -8.93 -21.80
CA LEU A 89 10.92 -7.67 -21.06
C LEU A 89 9.59 -7.58 -20.31
N GLU A 90 9.62 -7.85 -19.02
CA GLU A 90 8.46 -7.72 -18.13
C GLU A 90 8.38 -6.30 -17.59
N LEU A 91 7.21 -5.67 -17.75
CA LEU A 91 6.89 -4.35 -17.24
C LEU A 91 5.75 -4.47 -16.22
N SER A 92 6.07 -4.33 -14.94
CA SER A 92 5.15 -4.49 -13.81
C SER A 92 5.34 -3.41 -12.73
N ASP A 93 4.44 -3.40 -11.73
CA ASP A 93 4.50 -2.57 -10.51
C ASP A 93 4.47 -1.04 -10.73
N ARG A 94 3.77 -0.58 -11.78
CA ARG A 94 3.61 0.86 -12.05
C ARG A 94 2.17 1.33 -11.87
N VAL A 95 2.01 2.42 -11.13
CA VAL A 95 0.71 3.14 -11.04
C VAL A 95 0.31 3.69 -12.42
N PHE A 96 1.27 4.13 -13.22
CA PHE A 96 1.07 4.58 -14.59
C PHE A 96 2.26 4.18 -15.46
N LEU A 97 2.01 3.36 -16.49
CA LEU A 97 2.99 2.96 -17.48
C LEU A 97 2.68 3.61 -18.83
N LYS A 98 3.57 4.48 -19.31
CA LYS A 98 3.51 4.99 -20.68
C LYS A 98 4.38 4.13 -21.58
N VAL A 99 3.79 3.56 -22.63
CA VAL A 99 4.49 2.78 -23.64
C VAL A 99 4.55 3.61 -24.91
N GLY A 100 5.77 4.01 -25.28
CA GLY A 100 6.08 4.74 -26.49
C GLY A 100 6.74 3.87 -27.55
N ARG A 101 6.90 4.42 -28.75
CA ARG A 101 7.55 3.74 -29.87
C ARG A 101 8.99 3.34 -29.55
N ASP A 102 9.77 4.25 -28.96
CA ASP A 102 11.19 4.04 -28.66
C ASP A 102 11.43 2.81 -27.75
N LEU A 103 10.52 2.59 -26.79
CA LEU A 103 10.57 1.43 -25.89
C LEU A 103 10.34 0.13 -26.64
N LEU A 104 9.36 0.09 -27.55
CA LEU A 104 9.07 -1.10 -28.35
C LEU A 104 10.16 -1.37 -29.40
N GLU A 105 10.74 -0.33 -30.00
CA GLU A 105 11.87 -0.47 -30.91
C GLU A 105 13.13 -0.96 -30.20
N LEU A 106 13.37 -0.51 -28.96
CA LEU A 106 14.44 -1.05 -28.12
C LEU A 106 14.22 -2.54 -27.83
N ALA A 107 13.01 -2.91 -27.37
CA ALA A 107 12.69 -4.31 -27.09
C ALA A 107 12.85 -5.19 -28.35
N LYS A 108 12.40 -4.70 -29.51
CA LYS A 108 12.58 -5.38 -30.80
C LYS A 108 14.05 -5.58 -31.16
N ARG A 109 14.89 -4.54 -31.02
CA ARG A 109 16.34 -4.62 -31.29
C ARG A 109 17.03 -5.64 -30.39
N GLU A 110 16.58 -5.75 -29.15
CA GLU A 110 17.09 -6.71 -28.17
C GLU A 110 16.48 -8.12 -28.34
N GLY A 111 15.60 -8.32 -29.32
CA GLY A 111 14.92 -9.60 -29.55
C GLY A 111 13.97 -9.99 -28.41
N LYS A 112 13.53 -9.02 -27.60
CA LYS A 112 12.68 -9.23 -26.43
C LYS A 112 11.20 -9.07 -26.78
N LYS A 113 10.36 -9.91 -26.18
CA LYS A 113 8.90 -9.71 -26.14
C LYS A 113 8.51 -8.90 -24.92
N VAL A 114 7.56 -7.98 -25.10
CA VAL A 114 7.07 -7.10 -24.05
C VAL A 114 5.81 -7.69 -23.42
N ARG A 115 5.86 -7.79 -22.11
CA ARG A 115 4.87 -8.43 -21.26
C ARG A 115 4.49 -7.42 -20.18
N ILE A 116 3.23 -6.99 -20.14
CA ILE A 116 2.75 -5.92 -19.24
C ILE A 116 1.81 -6.51 -18.20
N PHE A 117 2.17 -6.39 -16.93
CA PHE A 117 1.49 -7.03 -15.79
C PHE A 117 1.28 -6.03 -14.65
N ASP A 118 0.33 -6.31 -13.75
CA ASP A 118 0.18 -5.65 -12.44
C ASP A 118 0.30 -4.11 -12.49
N THR A 119 -0.34 -3.50 -13.48
CA THR A 119 -0.24 -2.05 -13.75
C THR A 119 -1.60 -1.40 -13.64
N ALA A 120 -1.74 -0.33 -12.85
CA ALA A 120 -3.05 0.30 -12.68
C ALA A 120 -3.54 0.98 -13.97
N VAL A 121 -2.64 1.66 -14.70
CA VAL A 121 -2.94 2.30 -15.98
C VAL A 121 -1.80 2.12 -16.96
N VAL A 122 -2.10 1.63 -18.16
CA VAL A 122 -1.17 1.59 -19.30
C VAL A 122 -1.63 2.58 -20.36
N GLU A 123 -0.75 3.43 -20.86
CA GLU A 123 -1.02 4.34 -21.99
C GLU A 123 -0.08 4.07 -23.15
N PHE A 124 -0.64 3.67 -24.30
CA PHE A 124 0.08 3.56 -25.57
C PHE A 124 0.09 4.89 -26.31
N GLU A 125 1.26 5.31 -26.77
CA GLU A 125 1.41 6.52 -27.59
C GLU A 125 0.82 6.36 -29.00
N LYS A 126 0.45 7.50 -29.60
CA LYS A 126 -0.26 7.54 -30.89
C LYS A 126 0.61 7.16 -32.08
N ASP A 127 1.92 7.27 -31.94
CA ASP A 127 2.91 7.08 -33.00
C ASP A 127 3.41 5.63 -33.11
N ILE A 128 2.95 4.73 -32.23
CA ILE A 128 3.25 3.31 -32.30
C ILE A 128 2.59 2.70 -33.56
N PRO A 129 3.36 2.09 -34.48
CA PRO A 129 2.82 1.34 -35.60
C PRO A 129 2.15 0.03 -35.14
N PRO A 130 1.01 -0.38 -35.73
CA PRO A 130 0.34 -1.63 -35.38
C PRO A 130 1.21 -2.88 -35.51
N GLU A 131 2.07 -2.93 -36.53
CA GLU A 131 2.95 -4.06 -36.80
C GLU A 131 4.00 -4.19 -35.70
N LEU A 132 4.58 -3.06 -35.27
CA LEU A 132 5.54 -3.02 -34.17
C LEU A 132 4.89 -3.48 -32.86
N PHE A 133 3.67 -2.99 -32.57
CA PHE A 133 2.92 -3.45 -31.40
C PHE A 133 2.67 -4.95 -31.44
N TYR A 134 2.11 -5.46 -32.55
CA TYR A 134 1.71 -6.86 -32.67
C TYR A 134 2.90 -7.82 -32.61
N GLU A 135 4.06 -7.38 -33.11
CA GLU A 135 5.30 -8.14 -33.07
C GLU A 135 5.91 -8.14 -31.67
N VAL A 136 5.93 -7.00 -30.98
CA VAL A 136 6.71 -6.84 -29.74
C VAL A 136 5.89 -7.15 -28.50
N VAL A 137 4.65 -6.67 -28.43
CA VAL A 137 3.78 -6.83 -27.26
C VAL A 137 3.10 -8.19 -27.31
N GLU A 138 3.48 -9.04 -26.36
CA GLU A 138 3.02 -10.42 -26.27
C GLU A 138 1.74 -10.55 -25.43
N GLU A 139 1.69 -9.85 -24.29
CA GLU A 139 0.60 -9.98 -23.33
C GLU A 139 0.44 -8.70 -22.51
N ILE A 140 -0.82 -8.32 -22.25
CA ILE A 140 -1.22 -7.26 -21.32
C ILE A 140 -2.21 -7.88 -20.34
N ARG A 141 -1.82 -7.99 -19.07
CA ARG A 141 -2.58 -8.74 -18.07
C ARG A 141 -2.68 -7.99 -16.75
N ASP A 142 -3.78 -8.17 -16.03
CA ASP A 142 -3.97 -7.62 -14.69
C ASP A 142 -3.82 -6.08 -14.67
N VAL A 143 -4.36 -5.43 -15.71
CA VAL A 143 -4.30 -3.97 -15.89
C VAL A 143 -5.65 -3.33 -15.61
N GLY A 144 -5.70 -2.32 -14.75
CA GLY A 144 -6.95 -1.60 -14.45
C GLY A 144 -7.52 -0.87 -15.67
N VAL A 145 -6.71 -0.02 -16.31
CA VAL A 145 -7.11 0.75 -17.49
C VAL A 145 -6.02 0.72 -18.57
N VAL A 146 -6.39 0.33 -19.80
CA VAL A 146 -5.53 0.45 -20.98
C VAL A 146 -6.03 1.58 -21.88
N LYS A 147 -5.23 2.63 -22.01
CA LYS A 147 -5.45 3.73 -22.94
C LYS A 147 -4.70 3.43 -24.24
N THR A 148 -5.44 3.34 -25.34
CA THR A 148 -4.89 3.02 -26.66
C THR A 148 -5.47 3.94 -27.73
N PRO A 149 -4.68 4.39 -28.71
CA PRO A 149 -5.20 5.11 -29.87
C PRO A 149 -6.06 4.19 -30.76
N LYS A 150 -6.97 4.80 -31.53
CA LYS A 150 -7.96 4.10 -32.39
C LYS A 150 -7.35 3.05 -33.31
N HIS A 151 -6.21 3.36 -33.91
CA HIS A 151 -5.57 2.46 -34.88
C HIS A 151 -4.89 1.25 -34.23
N LEU A 152 -4.53 1.33 -32.94
CA LEU A 152 -3.94 0.21 -32.20
C LEU A 152 -4.96 -0.64 -31.48
N ARG A 153 -6.17 -0.12 -31.25
CA ARG A 153 -7.20 -0.80 -30.45
C ARG A 153 -7.47 -2.25 -30.87
N PRO A 154 -7.66 -2.58 -32.17
CA PRO A 154 -7.89 -3.97 -32.57
C PRO A 154 -6.75 -4.91 -32.19
N TYR A 155 -5.51 -4.40 -32.17
CA TYR A 155 -4.32 -5.16 -31.83
C TYR A 155 -4.18 -5.31 -30.31
N VAL A 156 -4.42 -4.23 -29.56
CA VAL A 156 -4.44 -4.25 -28.09
C VAL A 156 -5.47 -5.23 -27.57
N GLU A 157 -6.68 -5.23 -28.13
CA GLU A 157 -7.76 -6.15 -27.73
C GLU A 157 -7.39 -7.63 -27.91
N THR A 158 -6.49 -7.97 -28.85
CA THR A 158 -5.98 -9.36 -29.00
C THR A 158 -4.93 -9.77 -27.97
N ARG A 159 -4.29 -8.81 -27.30
CA ARG A 159 -3.20 -9.05 -26.34
C ARG A 159 -3.64 -8.90 -24.88
N VAL A 160 -4.85 -8.37 -24.66
CA VAL A 160 -5.41 -8.08 -23.35
C VAL A 160 -6.04 -9.33 -22.71
N ARG A 161 -5.73 -9.57 -21.44
CA ARG A 161 -6.35 -10.60 -20.59
C ARG A 161 -6.58 -10.03 -19.18
N ASP A 162 -7.78 -10.14 -18.63
CA ASP A 162 -8.09 -9.63 -17.29
C ASP A 162 -7.78 -8.13 -17.11
N VAL A 163 -8.34 -7.31 -18.01
CA VAL A 163 -8.20 -5.85 -17.99
C VAL A 163 -9.55 -5.22 -17.70
N GLY A 164 -9.58 -4.24 -16.80
CA GLY A 164 -10.82 -3.57 -16.40
C GLY A 164 -11.47 -2.81 -17.55
N ILE A 165 -10.75 -1.86 -18.17
CA ILE A 165 -11.27 -0.99 -19.24
C ILE A 165 -10.20 -0.74 -20.32
N VAL A 166 -10.59 -0.82 -21.59
CA VAL A 166 -9.80 -0.33 -22.74
C VAL A 166 -10.46 0.92 -23.33
N THR A 167 -9.73 2.04 -23.46
CA THR A 167 -10.31 3.35 -23.86
C THR A 167 -9.42 4.18 -24.78
N GLU A 168 -10.05 5.05 -25.59
CA GLU A 168 -9.39 5.91 -26.58
C GLU A 168 -9.24 7.39 -26.14
N ARG A 169 -9.89 7.78 -25.04
CA ARG A 169 -10.03 9.19 -24.67
C ARG A 169 -8.80 9.70 -23.90
N SER A 170 -8.33 10.92 -24.23
CA SER A 170 -7.34 11.65 -23.43
C SER A 170 -8.04 12.32 -22.25
N LEU A 171 -7.83 11.81 -21.03
CA LEU A 171 -8.71 12.10 -19.87
C LEU A 171 -7.94 12.29 -18.56
N LEU A 172 -7.02 13.26 -18.48
CA LEU A 172 -6.32 13.57 -17.22
C LEU A 172 -7.28 13.86 -16.04
N SER A 173 -8.49 14.36 -16.30
CA SER A 173 -9.50 14.66 -15.25
C SER A 173 -10.51 13.55 -15.00
N THR A 174 -10.74 12.64 -15.94
CA THR A 174 -11.76 11.57 -15.84
C THR A 174 -11.15 10.20 -15.54
N LEU A 175 -9.86 9.99 -15.82
CA LEU A 175 -9.14 8.76 -15.44
C LEU A 175 -9.09 8.59 -13.92
N LEU A 176 -8.90 9.66 -13.15
CA LEU A 176 -8.97 9.59 -11.68
C LEU A 176 -10.36 9.21 -11.16
N LYS A 177 -11.43 9.53 -11.88
CA LYS A 177 -12.79 9.09 -11.50
C LYS A 177 -13.03 7.63 -11.89
N LEU A 178 -12.62 7.24 -13.09
CA LEU A 178 -12.77 5.86 -13.59
C LEU A 178 -11.86 4.86 -12.88
N VAL A 179 -10.62 5.22 -12.56
CA VAL A 179 -9.71 4.38 -11.76
C VAL A 179 -10.28 4.21 -10.35
N VAL A 180 -10.80 5.28 -9.74
CA VAL A 180 -11.47 5.20 -8.43
C VAL A 180 -12.76 4.37 -8.50
N GLU A 181 -13.58 4.50 -9.56
CA GLU A 181 -14.81 3.72 -9.74
C GLU A 181 -14.53 2.24 -10.04
N VAL A 182 -13.51 1.91 -10.83
CA VAL A 182 -13.11 0.53 -11.15
C VAL A 182 -12.46 -0.15 -9.93
N LEU A 183 -11.63 0.56 -9.17
CA LEU A 183 -11.07 0.10 -7.90
C LEU A 183 -12.13 0.05 -6.77
N ALA A 184 -13.19 0.86 -6.83
CA ALA A 184 -14.30 0.86 -5.87
C ALA A 184 -15.38 -0.20 -6.16
N LEU A 185 -15.56 -0.60 -7.43
CA LEU A 185 -16.53 -1.62 -7.83
C LEU A 185 -16.00 -3.06 -7.78
N GLY A 186 -14.78 -3.28 -7.27
CA GLY A 186 -14.23 -4.61 -7.05
C GLY A 186 -14.02 -5.40 -8.35
N GLY A 187 -13.29 -4.84 -9.32
CA GLY A 187 -13.06 -5.49 -10.61
C GLY A 187 -11.68 -5.26 -11.23
N VAL A 188 -10.66 -5.93 -10.73
CA VAL A 188 -9.85 -6.85 -11.56
C VAL A 188 -10.13 -8.23 -10.99
N LYS A 189 -10.86 -9.05 -11.74
CA LYS A 189 -11.20 -10.41 -11.33
C LYS A 189 -10.03 -11.31 -11.71
N SER A 190 -8.96 -11.18 -10.93
CA SER A 190 -7.78 -12.04 -10.92
C SER A 190 -8.12 -13.49 -11.30
N GLY A 191 -7.87 -13.81 -12.56
CA GLY A 191 -8.11 -15.12 -13.15
C GLY A 191 -6.94 -16.07 -12.93
N VAL A 192 -7.10 -16.94 -11.93
CA VAL A 192 -6.43 -18.25 -11.78
C VAL A 192 -4.93 -18.21 -11.44
N ARG A 193 -4.60 -17.73 -10.24
CA ARG A 193 -3.82 -18.60 -9.35
C ARG A 193 -4.77 -19.70 -8.90
N ARG A 194 -4.32 -20.95 -8.76
CA ARG A 194 -5.10 -22.01 -8.07
C ARG A 194 -5.72 -21.34 -6.84
N ARG A 195 -7.04 -21.24 -6.80
CA ARG A 195 -7.77 -20.67 -5.67
C ARG A 195 -7.45 -21.58 -4.51
N ARG A 196 -6.40 -21.25 -3.75
CA ARG A 196 -6.12 -21.91 -2.49
C ARG A 196 -7.32 -21.55 -1.63
N GLU A 197 -7.95 -22.58 -1.08
CA GLU A 197 -9.13 -22.41 -0.26
C GLU A 197 -8.74 -21.58 0.95
N LEU A 198 -9.25 -20.34 1.03
CA LEU A 198 -9.13 -19.56 2.25
C LEU A 198 -9.95 -20.27 3.31
N VAL A 199 -9.29 -20.67 4.39
CA VAL A 199 -9.94 -21.31 5.54
C VAL A 199 -10.16 -20.27 6.62
N GLU A 200 -11.24 -20.39 7.37
CA GLU A 200 -11.46 -19.56 8.55
C GLU A 200 -10.43 -19.93 9.63
N VAL A 201 -9.51 -19.00 9.89
CA VAL A 201 -8.43 -19.19 10.88
C VAL A 201 -8.77 -18.52 12.20
N TYR A 202 -9.68 -17.54 12.17
CA TYR A 202 -10.16 -16.88 13.37
C TYR A 202 -11.62 -16.46 13.22
N ARG A 203 -12.38 -16.69 14.29
CA ARG A 203 -13.71 -16.10 14.52
C ARG A 203 -13.86 -15.88 16.01
N GLY A 204 -13.91 -14.63 16.43
CA GLY A 204 -13.99 -14.33 17.85
C GLY A 204 -14.13 -12.85 18.16
N PRO A 205 -14.35 -12.53 19.44
CA PRO A 205 -14.37 -11.14 19.89
C PRO A 205 -12.97 -10.51 19.80
N LEU A 206 -12.92 -9.18 19.78
CA LEU A 206 -11.70 -8.39 19.93
C LEU A 206 -11.84 -7.46 21.13
N SER A 207 -11.03 -7.68 22.16
CA SER A 207 -10.91 -6.73 23.26
C SER A 207 -9.89 -5.66 22.88
N HIS A 208 -10.23 -4.37 23.00
CA HIS A 208 -9.36 -3.28 22.51
C HIS A 208 -9.31 -2.04 23.41
N GLY A 209 -10.18 -1.90 24.41
CA GLY A 209 -10.14 -0.75 25.34
C GLY A 209 -10.23 0.62 24.67
N GLY A 210 -10.81 0.69 23.47
CA GLY A 210 -10.92 1.90 22.65
C GLY A 210 -9.71 2.19 21.74
N ARG A 211 -8.66 1.34 21.69
CA ARG A 211 -7.50 1.52 20.79
C ARG A 211 -7.28 0.26 19.96
N VAL A 212 -7.20 0.41 18.64
CA VAL A 212 -6.98 -0.69 17.71
C VAL A 212 -5.79 -0.40 16.81
N GLU A 213 -4.90 -1.37 16.64
CA GLU A 213 -3.72 -1.35 15.78
C GLU A 213 -3.87 -2.48 14.76
N VAL A 214 -3.82 -2.15 13.46
CA VAL A 214 -4.03 -3.10 12.37
C VAL A 214 -2.87 -3.02 11.40
N GLU A 215 -2.14 -4.11 11.25
CA GLU A 215 -1.08 -4.28 10.27
C GLU A 215 -1.59 -5.13 9.10
N VAL A 216 -1.37 -4.65 7.86
CA VAL A 216 -1.86 -5.30 6.65
C VAL A 216 -0.74 -5.42 5.61
N ALA A 217 -0.41 -6.65 5.25
CA ALA A 217 0.53 -6.97 4.18
C ALA A 217 -0.17 -7.80 3.09
N GLY A 218 -0.97 -7.12 2.26
CA GLY A 218 -1.75 -7.75 1.19
C GLY A 218 -3.12 -8.29 1.68
N GLY A 219 -3.92 -8.81 0.76
CA GLY A 219 -5.26 -9.29 1.07
C GLY A 219 -6.31 -8.17 1.12
N ARG A 220 -7.40 -8.42 1.84
CA ARG A 220 -8.53 -7.49 2.02
C ARG A 220 -8.89 -7.38 3.48
N VAL A 221 -8.94 -6.16 4.00
CA VAL A 221 -9.39 -5.89 5.37
C VAL A 221 -10.56 -4.92 5.34
N LYS A 222 -11.67 -5.29 5.97
CA LYS A 222 -12.84 -4.42 6.13
C LYS A 222 -13.10 -4.17 7.60
N ILE A 223 -13.11 -2.90 8.00
CA ILE A 223 -13.35 -2.46 9.37
C ILE A 223 -14.62 -1.61 9.39
N PHE A 224 -15.62 -2.00 10.15
CA PHE A 224 -16.92 -1.33 10.18
C PHE A 224 -17.55 -1.32 11.57
N GLY A 225 -18.54 -0.46 11.80
CA GLY A 225 -19.25 -0.37 13.09
C GLY A 225 -19.98 -1.66 13.45
N GLY A 226 -19.72 -2.25 14.62
CA GLY A 226 -20.41 -3.47 15.08
C GLY A 226 -19.84 -4.10 16.35
N PRO A 227 -20.23 -5.33 16.72
CA PRO A 227 -20.16 -5.85 18.10
C PRO A 227 -18.76 -6.33 18.57
N ASN A 228 -17.68 -5.68 18.18
CA ASN A 228 -16.30 -6.08 18.51
C ASN A 228 -15.99 -7.53 18.15
N GLN A 229 -16.27 -7.92 16.91
CA GLN A 229 -16.07 -9.26 16.39
C GLN A 229 -15.19 -9.25 15.15
N VAL A 230 -14.32 -10.25 15.02
CA VAL A 230 -13.40 -10.39 13.90
C VAL A 230 -13.56 -11.77 13.28
N VAL A 231 -13.54 -11.81 11.96
CA VAL A 231 -13.49 -13.03 11.16
C VAL A 231 -12.30 -12.89 10.21
N ALA A 232 -11.39 -13.86 10.24
CA ALA A 232 -10.23 -13.89 9.35
C ALA A 232 -10.21 -15.20 8.57
N ARG A 233 -10.02 -15.08 7.25
CA ARG A 233 -9.82 -16.20 6.34
C ARG A 233 -8.48 -16.05 5.64
N CYS A 234 -7.61 -17.04 5.79
CA CYS A 234 -6.25 -17.01 5.26
C CYS A 234 -5.92 -18.34 4.60
N GLU A 235 -4.84 -18.38 3.81
CA GLU A 235 -4.30 -19.65 3.31
C GLU A 235 -3.62 -20.43 4.43
N ASP A 236 -2.90 -19.73 5.33
CA ASP A 236 -2.25 -20.30 6.50
C ASP A 236 -2.74 -19.60 7.77
N ALA A 237 -2.95 -20.37 8.86
CA ALA A 237 -3.33 -19.81 10.15
C ALA A 237 -2.26 -18.91 10.78
N ARG A 238 -1.01 -19.03 10.33
CA ARG A 238 0.11 -18.18 10.77
C ARG A 238 0.08 -16.79 10.15
N ASP A 239 -0.66 -16.61 9.05
CA ASP A 239 -0.76 -15.33 8.34
C ASP A 239 -1.68 -14.34 9.08
N PHE A 240 -2.31 -14.77 10.17
CA PHE A 240 -3.18 -13.95 11.00
C PHE A 240 -2.79 -14.04 12.48
N GLU A 241 -2.45 -12.90 13.07
CA GLU A 241 -2.22 -12.76 14.51
C GLU A 241 -3.27 -11.82 15.10
N VAL A 242 -3.82 -12.19 16.25
CA VAL A 242 -4.78 -11.37 17.00
C VAL A 242 -4.39 -11.33 18.48
N GLY A 243 -4.45 -10.14 19.05
CA GLY A 243 -4.29 -9.89 20.47
C GLY A 243 -5.19 -8.75 20.94
N ASP A 244 -4.94 -8.26 22.14
CA ASP A 244 -5.73 -7.16 22.72
C ASP A 244 -5.51 -5.87 21.91
N GLY A 245 -6.49 -5.51 21.10
CA GLY A 245 -6.49 -4.35 20.23
C GLY A 245 -5.47 -4.40 19.10
N ARG A 246 -4.78 -5.54 18.87
CA ARG A 246 -3.79 -5.67 17.79
C ARG A 246 -4.17 -6.78 16.84
N ILE A 247 -4.15 -6.49 15.55
CA ILE A 247 -4.34 -7.45 14.46
C ILE A 247 -3.21 -7.29 13.46
N SER A 248 -2.67 -8.42 13.01
CA SER A 248 -1.72 -8.47 11.90
C SER A 248 -2.22 -9.50 10.89
N ALA A 249 -2.26 -9.12 9.62
CA ALA A 249 -2.80 -9.94 8.54
C ALA A 249 -1.93 -9.87 7.29
N GLU A 250 -1.48 -11.03 6.80
CA GLU A 250 -0.70 -11.17 5.58
C GLU A 250 -1.52 -11.92 4.52
N GLY A 251 -1.94 -11.25 3.44
CA GLY A 251 -2.69 -11.91 2.35
C GLY A 251 -4.08 -12.46 2.73
N CYS A 252 -4.63 -12.11 3.89
CA CYS A 252 -5.91 -12.61 4.39
C CYS A 252 -7.13 -11.82 3.89
N GLU A 253 -8.31 -12.43 3.95
CA GLU A 253 -9.60 -11.73 3.99
C GLU A 253 -10.05 -11.57 5.44
N VAL A 254 -10.07 -10.33 5.94
CA VAL A 254 -10.41 -10.01 7.33
C VAL A 254 -11.61 -9.06 7.39
N GLU A 255 -12.60 -9.40 8.19
CA GLU A 255 -13.74 -8.55 8.51
C GLU A 255 -13.74 -8.24 10.01
N MET A 256 -13.76 -6.96 10.37
CA MET A 256 -13.69 -6.45 11.74
C MET A 256 -14.90 -5.56 12.01
N ALA A 257 -15.82 -6.04 12.83
CA ALA A 257 -16.96 -5.27 13.31
C ALA A 257 -16.59 -4.67 14.68
N LEU A 258 -16.41 -3.36 14.80
CA LEU A 258 -15.89 -2.69 16.00
C LEU A 258 -16.84 -1.61 16.54
N LEU A 259 -16.90 -1.45 17.86
CA LEU A 259 -17.69 -0.45 18.58
C LEU A 259 -16.80 0.28 19.57
N GLU A 260 -17.12 1.54 19.86
CA GLU A 260 -16.43 2.35 20.88
C GLU A 260 -14.92 2.50 20.64
N VAL A 261 -14.49 2.42 19.37
CA VAL A 261 -13.10 2.70 18.98
C VAL A 261 -12.85 4.19 19.06
N LYS A 262 -11.88 4.60 19.88
CA LYS A 262 -11.45 6.00 20.00
C LYS A 262 -10.26 6.30 19.10
N SER A 263 -9.31 5.37 19.02
CA SER A 263 -8.10 5.50 18.20
C SER A 263 -7.90 4.27 17.34
N LEU A 264 -7.64 4.48 16.05
CA LEU A 264 -7.23 3.45 15.10
C LEU A 264 -5.83 3.79 14.57
N SER A 265 -4.89 2.86 14.69
CA SER A 265 -3.59 2.89 14.04
C SER A 265 -3.58 1.84 12.94
N LEU A 266 -3.17 2.23 11.74
CA LEU A 266 -3.21 1.37 10.56
C LEU A 266 -1.85 1.42 9.86
N ASP A 267 -1.23 0.25 9.69
CA ASP A 267 0.01 0.10 8.94
C ASP A 267 -0.24 -0.78 7.71
N VAL A 268 -0.21 -0.17 6.53
CA VAL A 268 -0.55 -0.85 5.26
C VAL A 268 0.66 -0.93 4.34
N ALA A 269 1.22 -2.13 4.22
CA ALA A 269 2.24 -2.42 3.21
C ALA A 269 1.63 -2.72 1.83
N GLY A 270 0.42 -3.28 1.78
CA GLY A 270 -0.29 -3.62 0.55
C GLY A 270 -1.69 -4.18 0.81
N GLY A 271 -2.49 -4.38 -0.24
CA GLY A 271 -3.87 -4.87 -0.15
C GLY A 271 -4.94 -3.78 -0.30
N ASP A 272 -6.20 -4.12 -0.03
CA ASP A 272 -7.35 -3.19 0.00
C ASP A 272 -7.92 -3.13 1.42
N VAL A 273 -7.92 -1.93 2.02
CA VAL A 273 -8.44 -1.67 3.35
C VAL A 273 -9.63 -0.73 3.26
N GLU A 274 -10.80 -1.17 3.71
CA GLU A 274 -12.02 -0.36 3.79
C GLU A 274 -12.36 -0.10 5.26
N ILE A 275 -12.56 1.17 5.63
CA ILE A 275 -12.84 1.61 6.99
C ILE A 275 -14.13 2.40 7.01
N SER A 276 -15.06 2.04 7.89
CA SER A 276 -16.36 2.69 8.07
C SER A 276 -16.70 2.76 9.56
N LEU A 277 -16.14 3.74 10.25
CA LEU A 277 -16.19 3.82 11.72
C LEU A 277 -16.45 5.25 12.23
N SER A 278 -16.85 5.33 13.49
CA SER A 278 -16.81 6.56 14.27
C SER A 278 -15.64 6.50 15.25
N LEU A 279 -14.74 7.48 15.22
CA LEU A 279 -13.55 7.54 16.08
C LEU A 279 -13.12 8.98 16.36
N SER A 280 -12.20 9.13 17.31
CA SER A 280 -11.56 10.43 17.58
C SER A 280 -10.27 10.57 16.78
N ASN A 281 -9.44 9.52 16.76
CA ASN A 281 -8.10 9.60 16.19
C ASN A 281 -7.84 8.50 15.17
N LEU A 282 -7.21 8.85 14.06
CA LEU A 282 -6.67 7.93 13.07
C LEU A 282 -5.18 8.22 12.90
N LYS A 283 -4.35 7.18 12.96
CA LYS A 283 -3.01 7.19 12.38
C LYS A 283 -2.97 6.15 11.26
N ALA A 284 -2.51 6.53 10.07
CA ALA A 284 -2.42 5.63 8.93
C ALA A 284 -1.07 5.76 8.23
N ASP A 285 -0.24 4.74 8.37
CA ASP A 285 1.06 4.63 7.71
C ASP A 285 0.91 3.71 6.49
N VAL A 286 0.96 4.28 5.28
CA VAL A 286 0.70 3.54 4.04
C VAL A 286 1.93 3.55 3.15
N SER A 287 2.52 2.37 2.99
CA SER A 287 3.62 2.13 2.06
C SER A 287 3.14 1.65 0.70
N GLY A 288 1.99 0.96 0.65
CA GLY A 288 1.42 0.41 -0.58
C GLY A 288 -0.04 -0.02 -0.40
N GLY A 289 -0.70 -0.40 -1.51
CA GLY A 289 -2.12 -0.77 -1.50
C GLY A 289 -3.09 0.41 -1.56
N VAL A 290 -4.36 0.15 -1.25
CA VAL A 290 -5.45 1.12 -1.29
C VAL A 290 -6.15 1.15 0.06
N VAL A 291 -6.34 2.35 0.60
CA VAL A 291 -7.15 2.58 1.79
C VAL A 291 -8.35 3.45 1.41
N LYS A 292 -9.56 2.98 1.76
CA LYS A 292 -10.83 3.70 1.60
C LYS A 292 -11.42 3.93 2.99
N ALA A 293 -11.51 5.17 3.42
CA ALA A 293 -12.01 5.51 4.75
C ALA A 293 -13.28 6.38 4.67
N ASP A 294 -14.39 5.96 5.27
CA ASP A 294 -15.55 6.81 5.58
C ASP A 294 -15.65 6.92 7.11
N LEU A 295 -15.24 8.08 7.64
CA LEU A 295 -15.05 8.27 9.07
C LEU A 295 -15.96 9.37 9.60
N ALA A 296 -16.60 9.10 10.73
CA ALA A 296 -17.24 10.11 11.56
C ALA A 296 -16.32 10.49 12.72
N LEU A 297 -16.01 11.78 12.84
CA LEU A 297 -14.99 12.32 13.73
C LEU A 297 -15.57 13.36 14.69
N ALA A 298 -15.17 13.29 15.96
CA ALA A 298 -15.62 14.20 17.02
C ALA A 298 -14.56 15.26 17.40
N GLY A 299 -13.75 15.72 16.42
CA GLY A 299 -12.74 16.77 16.62
C GLY A 299 -11.37 16.31 17.14
N GLY A 300 -10.99 15.05 16.90
CA GLY A 300 -9.64 14.54 17.21
C GLY A 300 -8.67 14.58 16.03
N ASP A 301 -7.56 13.86 16.16
CA ASP A 301 -6.41 13.96 15.26
C ASP A 301 -6.40 12.88 14.18
N VAL A 302 -6.19 13.29 12.93
CA VAL A 302 -5.99 12.39 11.80
C VAL A 302 -4.59 12.62 11.23
N GLU A 303 -3.76 11.59 11.26
CA GLU A 303 -2.40 11.57 10.72
C GLU A 303 -2.31 10.51 9.64
N ILE A 304 -1.85 10.89 8.46
CA ILE A 304 -1.75 10.02 7.29
C ILE A 304 -0.35 10.20 6.68
N ASP A 305 0.46 9.15 6.79
CA ASP A 305 1.83 9.12 6.28
C ASP A 305 1.87 8.21 5.05
N LEU A 306 2.12 8.81 3.87
CA LEU A 306 2.17 8.07 2.61
C LEU A 306 3.60 8.06 2.06
N SER A 307 4.21 6.89 2.12
CA SER A 307 5.42 6.59 1.34
C SER A 307 5.06 6.09 -0.07
N GLY A 308 3.88 5.47 -0.21
CA GLY A 308 3.33 4.95 -1.46
C GLY A 308 1.83 4.66 -1.34
N GLY A 309 1.27 3.88 -2.26
CA GLY A 309 -0.15 3.51 -2.24
C GLY A 309 -1.13 4.67 -2.48
N VAL A 310 -2.41 4.41 -2.19
CA VAL A 310 -3.50 5.38 -2.37
C VAL A 310 -4.38 5.42 -1.13
N PHE A 311 -4.55 6.61 -0.55
CA PHE A 311 -5.52 6.86 0.51
C PHE A 311 -6.68 7.69 -0.02
N THR A 312 -7.89 7.17 0.06
CA THR A 312 -9.13 7.89 -0.24
C THR A 312 -10.00 7.96 0.99
N GLY A 313 -10.48 9.15 1.34
CA GLY A 313 -11.19 9.37 2.58
C GLY A 313 -12.36 10.32 2.45
N ARG A 314 -13.47 10.04 3.13
CA ARG A 314 -14.47 11.02 3.52
C ARG A 314 -14.42 11.15 5.04
N LEU A 315 -14.12 12.36 5.51
CA LEU A 315 -14.00 12.69 6.92
C LEU A 315 -15.16 13.61 7.31
N LYS A 316 -16.12 13.08 8.07
CA LYS A 316 -17.30 13.80 8.56
C LYS A 316 -17.08 14.27 9.99
N TYR A 317 -16.87 15.57 10.17
CA TYR A 317 -16.68 16.14 11.50
C TYR A 317 -18.02 16.56 12.11
N SER A 318 -18.27 16.21 13.36
CA SER A 318 -19.31 16.87 14.15
C SER A 318 -18.83 18.24 14.62
N VAL A 319 -19.73 19.09 15.12
CA VAL A 319 -19.33 20.34 15.79
C VAL A 319 -18.49 19.98 17.03
N PHE A 320 -17.33 20.61 17.18
CA PHE A 320 -16.45 20.46 18.33
C PHE A 320 -15.92 21.83 18.79
N GLU A 321 -15.37 21.87 20.00
CA GLU A 321 -14.71 23.04 20.57
C GLU A 321 -13.19 22.85 20.59
N GLY A 322 -12.44 23.94 20.44
CA GLY A 322 -10.98 23.89 20.39
C GLY A 322 -10.44 23.54 19.01
N ALA A 323 -9.29 22.86 18.98
CA ALA A 323 -8.57 22.53 17.75
C ALA A 323 -8.52 21.02 17.52
N ALA A 324 -8.78 20.61 16.29
CA ALA A 324 -8.53 19.27 15.76
C ALA A 324 -7.42 19.35 14.71
N SER A 325 -6.64 18.29 14.49
CA SER A 325 -5.61 18.30 13.45
C SER A 325 -5.83 17.25 12.37
N LEU A 326 -5.51 17.63 11.13
CA LEU A 326 -5.40 16.75 9.99
C LEU A 326 -3.99 16.91 9.41
N LYS A 327 -3.13 15.93 9.63
CA LYS A 327 -1.75 15.91 9.14
C LYS A 327 -1.63 14.93 7.99
N LEU A 328 -1.00 15.37 6.92
CA LEU A 328 -0.68 14.54 5.76
C LEU A 328 0.80 14.72 5.42
N ASP A 329 1.58 13.66 5.58
CA ASP A 329 2.99 13.63 5.19
C ASP A 329 3.18 12.68 4.00
N LEU A 330 3.51 13.24 2.84
CA LEU A 330 3.66 12.49 1.60
C LEU A 330 5.09 12.58 1.09
N ALA A 331 5.79 11.44 1.13
CA ALA A 331 6.99 11.22 0.33
C ALA A 331 6.63 10.71 -1.09
N GLY A 332 5.50 9.99 -1.22
CA GLY A 332 4.99 9.42 -2.47
C GLY A 332 3.49 9.09 -2.40
N GLY A 333 2.97 8.35 -3.37
CA GLY A 333 1.57 7.92 -3.38
C GLY A 333 0.55 9.03 -3.69
N ALA A 334 -0.73 8.78 -3.37
CA ALA A 334 -1.80 9.73 -3.58
C ALA A 334 -2.81 9.75 -2.43
N ALA A 335 -3.14 10.95 -1.93
CA ALA A 335 -4.21 11.18 -0.96
C ALA A 335 -5.35 11.96 -1.62
N ARG A 336 -6.59 11.45 -1.52
CA ARG A 336 -7.80 12.21 -1.85
C ARG A 336 -8.76 12.22 -0.67
N LEU A 337 -9.02 13.40 -0.12
CA LEU A 337 -9.90 13.58 1.03
C LEU A 337 -11.08 14.49 0.69
N LYS A 338 -12.27 14.06 1.11
CA LYS A 338 -13.46 14.89 1.20
C LYS A 338 -13.71 15.23 2.66
N LEU A 339 -13.75 16.52 2.97
CA LEU A 339 -14.03 17.03 4.30
C LEU A 339 -15.48 17.49 4.36
N ASP A 340 -16.30 16.82 5.17
CA ASP A 340 -17.61 17.31 5.56
C ASP A 340 -17.44 18.00 6.92
N LEU A 341 -17.41 19.33 6.87
CA LEU A 341 -17.07 20.19 7.99
C LEU A 341 -18.21 21.17 8.26
N PRO A 342 -18.84 21.14 9.45
CA PRO A 342 -19.92 22.04 9.81
C PRO A 342 -19.51 23.51 9.71
N PRO A 343 -20.41 24.44 9.34
CA PRO A 343 -20.08 25.85 9.16
C PRO A 343 -19.52 26.51 10.45
N GLU A 344 -19.87 25.99 11.62
CA GLU A 344 -19.37 26.44 12.93
C GLU A 344 -17.91 26.09 13.19
N VAL A 345 -17.36 25.10 12.49
CA VAL A 345 -15.98 24.66 12.60
C VAL A 345 -15.16 25.31 11.49
N GLY A 346 -14.13 26.06 11.87
CA GLY A 346 -13.23 26.73 10.94
C GLY A 346 -12.28 25.74 10.29
N LEU A 347 -11.73 26.11 9.14
CA LEU A 347 -10.71 25.36 8.43
C LEU A 347 -9.48 26.24 8.26
N PHE A 348 -8.37 25.79 8.84
CA PHE A 348 -7.05 26.34 8.61
C PHE A 348 -6.24 25.35 7.78
N VAL A 349 -5.47 25.85 6.81
CA VAL A 349 -4.65 25.00 5.94
C VAL A 349 -3.25 25.59 5.84
N ALA A 350 -2.26 24.78 6.18
CA ALA A 350 -0.84 25.06 5.96
C ALA A 350 -0.25 23.96 5.07
N THR A 351 0.52 24.38 4.06
CA THR A 351 1.10 23.47 3.06
C THR A 351 2.59 23.74 2.90
N GLU A 352 3.40 22.69 2.92
CA GLU A 352 4.81 22.67 2.54
C GLU A 352 4.96 21.67 1.38
N SER A 353 5.48 22.11 0.24
CA SER A 353 5.60 21.24 -0.93
C SER A 353 6.94 21.42 -1.63
N GLU A 354 7.69 20.32 -1.76
CA GLU A 354 8.98 20.24 -2.45
C GLU A 354 8.90 19.23 -3.62
N GLY A 355 7.85 19.31 -4.44
CA GLY A 355 7.74 18.52 -5.69
C GLY A 355 6.39 17.84 -5.93
N GLY A 356 5.59 17.61 -4.89
CA GLY A 356 4.24 17.04 -5.00
C GLY A 356 3.18 18.04 -5.50
N VAL A 357 2.05 17.52 -6.00
CA VAL A 357 0.89 18.35 -6.40
C VAL A 357 -0.11 18.40 -5.25
N VAL A 358 -0.34 19.60 -4.69
CA VAL A 358 -1.27 19.81 -3.60
C VAL A 358 -2.44 20.67 -4.04
N ARG A 359 -3.67 20.18 -3.84
CA ARG A 359 -4.92 20.92 -4.01
C ARG A 359 -5.68 20.91 -2.71
N THR A 360 -6.05 22.09 -2.25
CA THR A 360 -6.72 22.28 -0.97
C THR A 360 -7.91 23.24 -1.10
N PRO A 361 -8.91 23.10 -0.22
CA PRO A 361 -9.97 24.09 -0.12
C PRO A 361 -9.42 25.40 0.45
N LYS A 362 -10.13 26.49 0.20
CA LYS A 362 -9.79 27.78 0.82
C LYS A 362 -10.04 27.71 2.33
N PRO A 363 -9.12 28.24 3.16
CA PRO A 363 -9.36 28.40 4.59
C PRO A 363 -10.63 29.22 4.84
N ARG A 364 -11.34 28.89 5.93
CA ARG A 364 -12.54 29.63 6.36
C ARG A 364 -12.60 29.75 7.88
N PRO A 365 -13.09 30.87 8.43
CA PRO A 365 -13.29 30.98 9.88
C PRO A 365 -14.43 30.07 10.36
N GLY A 366 -14.43 29.79 11.66
CA GLY A 366 -15.53 29.13 12.37
C GLY A 366 -15.69 29.71 13.77
N GLY A 367 -16.87 29.53 14.37
CA GLY A 367 -17.25 30.14 15.64
C GLY A 367 -17.03 29.28 16.88
N ARG A 368 -16.82 27.95 16.73
CA ARG A 368 -16.70 27.03 17.87
C ARG A 368 -15.40 26.23 17.92
N GLY A 369 -14.95 25.73 16.78
CA GLY A 369 -13.73 24.95 16.67
C GLY A 369 -12.95 25.26 15.41
N VAL A 370 -11.74 24.72 15.28
CA VAL A 370 -10.91 24.83 14.08
C VAL A 370 -10.28 23.49 13.74
N LEU A 371 -10.41 23.07 12.49
CA LEU A 371 -9.62 21.98 11.92
C LEU A 371 -8.33 22.58 11.34
N GLN A 372 -7.19 22.22 11.93
CA GLN A 372 -5.86 22.61 11.49
C GLN A 372 -5.30 21.53 10.55
N THR A 373 -5.28 21.83 9.26
CA THR A 373 -4.77 20.94 8.25
C THR A 373 -3.33 21.29 7.92
N TYR A 374 -2.41 20.36 8.16
CA TYR A 374 -0.99 20.48 7.83
C TYR A 374 -0.64 19.46 6.77
N ILE A 375 -0.10 19.90 5.64
CA ILE A 375 0.25 19.03 4.51
C ILE A 375 1.71 19.23 4.17
N LYS A 376 2.50 18.17 4.25
CA LYS A 376 3.87 18.13 3.75
C LYS A 376 3.93 17.19 2.55
N ALA A 377 4.28 17.72 1.39
CA ALA A 377 4.36 16.94 0.15
C ALA A 377 5.75 17.09 -0.50
N ALA A 378 6.66 16.18 -0.15
CA ALA A 378 7.94 16.03 -0.84
C ALA A 378 7.78 15.32 -2.20
N GLY A 379 6.67 14.60 -2.39
CA GLY A 379 6.27 13.95 -3.65
C GLY A 379 4.79 13.58 -3.65
N GLY A 380 4.29 12.93 -4.71
CA GLY A 380 2.91 12.43 -4.77
C GLY A 380 1.84 13.48 -5.06
N ILE A 381 0.58 13.12 -4.84
CA ILE A 381 -0.60 13.97 -5.12
C ILE A 381 -1.50 14.04 -3.88
N VAL A 382 -1.84 15.26 -3.46
CA VAL A 382 -2.84 15.55 -2.43
C VAL A 382 -3.99 16.32 -3.06
N ASP A 383 -5.21 15.81 -2.92
CA ASP A 383 -6.45 16.48 -3.33
C ASP A 383 -7.45 16.48 -2.18
N ILE A 384 -7.55 17.62 -1.50
CA ILE A 384 -8.54 17.84 -0.43
C ILE A 384 -9.63 18.75 -0.98
N ALA A 385 -10.89 18.34 -0.80
CA ALA A 385 -12.07 19.12 -1.13
C ALA A 385 -13.03 19.17 0.06
N LEU A 386 -13.80 20.26 0.14
CA LEU A 386 -15.00 20.30 0.99
C LEU A 386 -16.14 19.62 0.22
N ASP A 387 -16.98 18.84 0.92
CA ASP A 387 -18.18 18.23 0.32
C ASP A 387 -19.36 19.21 0.24
#